data_AF-A0A2T5JFE6-F1
#
_entry.id   AF-A0A2T5JFE6-F1
#
_cell.length_a   1.000
_cell.length_b   1.000
_cell.length_c   1.000
_cell.angle_alpha   90.00
_cell.angle_beta   90.00
_cell.angle_gamma   90.00
#
_symmetry.space_group_name_H-M   'P 1'
#
loop_
_entity.id
_entity.type
_entity.pdbx_description
1 polymer ?
#
loop_
_entity_poly.entity_id
_entity_poly.type
_entity_poly.pdbx_seq_one_letter_code
_entity_poly.pdbx_strand_id
1 'polypeptide(L)'
;MKKSGTLLLLIFVTTLPSFSQTQPPPPSAALLAWQDCVNDCTFKMMQDEESAFDIADAASMECWATEIGALLDLAGTESAQPAIEYAKIVDVYDACEASVTATLQAALAPFQEAEAQCILNCGTKPTS
;
A
#
# COMPACT_ATOMS: atom_id res chain seq x y z
N MET A 1 -7.26 -50.27 -10.60
CA MET A 1 -7.81 -48.98 -11.09
C MET A 1 -6.70 -48.17 -11.76
N LYS A 2 -6.39 -48.41 -13.04
CA LYS A 2 -5.29 -47.70 -13.76
C LYS A 2 -5.52 -47.57 -15.29
N LYS A 3 -6.74 -47.73 -15.80
CA LYS A 3 -7.01 -47.73 -17.26
C LYS A 3 -7.95 -46.63 -17.77
N SER A 4 -8.59 -45.86 -16.89
CA SER A 4 -9.55 -44.82 -17.29
C SER A 4 -8.93 -43.44 -17.53
N GLY A 5 -7.69 -43.19 -17.06
CA GLY A 5 -7.02 -41.88 -17.23
C GLY A 5 -6.37 -41.67 -18.60
N THR A 6 -5.98 -42.75 -19.27
CA THR A 6 -5.24 -42.66 -20.56
C THR A 6 -6.18 -42.36 -21.73
N LEU A 7 -7.45 -42.76 -21.66
CA LEU A 7 -8.43 -42.52 -22.72
C LEU A 7 -8.80 -41.03 -22.82
N LEU A 8 -8.91 -40.34 -21.68
CA LEU A 8 -9.24 -38.90 -21.61
C LEU A 8 -8.10 -38.01 -22.13
N LEU A 9 -6.85 -38.39 -21.86
CA LEU A 9 -5.66 -37.70 -22.36
C LEU A 9 -5.52 -37.81 -23.89
N LEU A 10 -5.84 -38.98 -24.46
CA LEU A 10 -5.78 -39.19 -25.91
C LEU A 10 -6.83 -38.39 -26.67
N ILE A 11 -8.05 -38.25 -26.13
CA ILE A 11 -9.09 -37.40 -26.74
C ILE A 11 -8.63 -35.94 -26.77
N PHE A 12 -8.02 -35.44 -25.68
CA PHE A 12 -7.54 -34.05 -25.59
C PHE A 12 -6.44 -33.70 -26.61
N VAL A 13 -5.54 -34.65 -26.90
CA VAL A 13 -4.46 -34.44 -27.89
C VAL A 13 -5.00 -34.54 -29.32
N THR A 14 -6.01 -35.39 -29.58
CA THR A 14 -6.59 -35.55 -30.93
C THR A 14 -7.60 -34.47 -31.32
N THR A 15 -8.13 -33.67 -30.38
CA THR A 15 -8.95 -32.48 -30.67
C THR A 15 -8.15 -31.19 -30.80
N LEU A 16 -6.83 -31.24 -30.61
CA LEU A 16 -5.92 -30.11 -30.79
C LEU A 16 -5.45 -29.79 -32.23
N PRO A 17 -5.87 -30.42 -33.35
CA PRO A 17 -5.42 -29.96 -34.66
C PRO A 17 -6.17 -28.70 -35.15
N SER A 18 -7.09 -28.11 -34.37
CA SER A 18 -7.76 -26.84 -34.72
C SER A 18 -7.20 -25.59 -34.02
N PHE A 19 -6.24 -25.73 -33.12
CA PHE A 19 -5.47 -24.59 -32.57
C PHE A 19 -4.07 -24.54 -33.18
N SER A 20 -3.98 -24.75 -34.49
CA SER A 20 -2.81 -24.31 -35.25
C SER A 20 -2.99 -22.83 -35.59
N GLN A 21 -2.20 -22.00 -34.92
CA GLN A 21 -1.71 -20.70 -35.41
C GLN A 21 -2.71 -19.56 -35.57
N THR A 22 -3.16 -19.01 -34.45
CA THR A 22 -2.96 -17.57 -34.28
C THR A 22 -2.08 -17.38 -33.06
N GLN A 23 -0.77 -17.30 -33.30
CA GLN A 23 0.11 -16.64 -32.36
C GLN A 23 -0.52 -15.26 -32.10
N PRO A 24 -0.86 -14.89 -30.84
CA PRO A 24 -1.45 -13.59 -30.59
C PRO A 24 -0.55 -12.54 -31.27
N PRO A 25 -1.14 -11.59 -32.03
CA PRO A 25 -0.34 -10.58 -32.70
C PRO A 25 0.61 -9.97 -31.66
N PRO A 26 1.89 -9.74 -32.02
CA PRO A 26 2.81 -9.13 -31.09
C PRO A 26 2.15 -7.86 -30.53
N PRO A 27 2.23 -7.62 -29.20
CA PRO A 27 1.61 -6.45 -28.59
C PRO A 27 2.05 -5.21 -29.35
N SER A 28 1.14 -4.29 -29.62
CA SER A 28 1.53 -3.10 -30.35
C SER A 28 2.58 -2.31 -29.56
N ALA A 29 3.42 -1.57 -30.27
CA ALA A 29 4.40 -0.69 -29.63
C ALA A 29 3.74 0.31 -28.67
N ALA A 30 2.48 0.70 -28.94
CA ALA A 30 1.69 1.55 -28.07
C ALA A 30 1.28 0.83 -26.78
N LEU A 31 0.88 -0.44 -26.86
CA LEU A 31 0.54 -1.24 -25.69
C LEU A 31 1.76 -1.50 -24.79
N LEU A 32 2.93 -1.77 -25.38
CA LEU A 32 4.18 -1.93 -24.65
C LEU A 32 4.60 -0.62 -23.96
N ALA A 33 4.58 0.52 -24.68
CA ALA A 33 4.90 1.82 -24.10
C ALA A 33 3.93 2.21 -22.95
N TRP A 34 2.65 1.87 -23.09
CA TRP A 34 1.67 2.05 -22.03
C TRP A 34 1.98 1.15 -20.81
N GLN A 35 2.31 -0.13 -21.04
CA GLN A 35 2.68 -1.04 -19.95
C GLN A 35 3.94 -0.57 -19.22
N ASP A 36 4.96 -0.12 -19.95
CA ASP A 36 6.19 0.41 -19.35
C ASP A 36 5.89 1.67 -18.51
N CYS A 37 5.03 2.56 -19.00
CA CYS A 37 4.59 3.74 -18.27
C CYS A 37 3.87 3.38 -16.97
N VAL A 38 2.88 2.48 -17.03
CA VAL A 38 2.11 2.07 -15.84
C VAL A 38 2.99 1.33 -14.83
N ASN A 39 3.94 0.52 -15.31
CA ASN A 39 4.91 -0.15 -14.43
C ASN A 39 5.84 0.85 -13.73
N ASP A 40 6.38 1.84 -14.45
CA ASP A 40 7.23 2.89 -13.84
C ASP A 40 6.46 3.70 -12.79
N CYS A 41 5.20 4.06 -13.09
CA CYS A 41 4.35 4.71 -12.10
C CYS A 41 4.11 3.85 -10.87
N THR A 42 3.76 2.58 -11.07
CA THR A 42 3.45 1.67 -9.95
C THR A 42 4.67 1.55 -9.04
N PHE A 43 5.87 1.49 -9.63
CA PHE A 43 7.11 1.42 -8.87
C PHE A 43 7.37 2.70 -8.06
N LYS A 44 7.14 3.88 -8.64
CA LYS A 44 7.23 5.15 -7.89
C LYS A 44 6.21 5.23 -6.76
N MET A 45 4.96 4.86 -7.02
CA MET A 45 3.92 4.86 -5.98
C MET A 45 4.27 3.94 -4.81
N MET A 46 4.89 2.78 -5.06
CA MET A 46 5.38 1.90 -3.99
C MET A 46 6.54 2.54 -3.18
N GLN A 47 7.43 3.31 -3.81
CA GLN A 47 8.47 4.05 -3.10
C GLN A 47 7.91 5.19 -2.25
N ASP A 48 6.94 5.92 -2.78
CA ASP A 48 6.26 7.00 -2.06
C ASP A 48 5.46 6.45 -0.87
N GLU A 49 4.84 5.28 -1.03
CA GLU A 49 4.15 4.55 0.04
C GLU A 49 5.12 4.09 1.14
N GLU A 50 6.28 3.51 0.78
CA GLU A 50 7.32 3.12 1.75
C GLU A 50 7.79 4.32 2.57
N SER A 51 8.11 5.44 1.91
CA SER A 51 8.48 6.68 2.59
C SER A 51 7.37 7.22 3.50
N ALA A 52 6.09 7.04 3.12
CA ALA A 52 4.96 7.45 3.93
C ALA A 52 4.84 6.62 5.21
N PHE A 53 5.09 5.31 5.13
CA PHE A 53 5.13 4.43 6.29
C PHE A 53 6.26 4.78 7.25
N ASP A 54 7.47 5.06 6.75
CA ASP A 54 8.61 5.45 7.59
C ASP A 54 8.31 6.73 8.38
N ILE A 55 7.67 7.71 7.74
CA ILE A 55 7.27 8.97 8.39
C ILE A 55 6.19 8.73 9.46
N ALA A 56 5.21 7.88 9.17
CA ALA A 56 4.15 7.53 10.11
C ALA A 56 4.68 6.74 11.33
N ASP A 57 5.63 5.82 11.11
CA ASP A 57 6.29 5.06 12.18
C ASP A 57 7.12 5.98 13.08
N ALA A 58 7.89 6.90 12.49
CA ALA A 58 8.64 7.91 13.25
C ALA A 58 7.73 8.78 14.13
N ALA A 59 6.60 9.26 13.59
CA ALA A 59 5.63 10.03 14.36
C ALA A 59 4.96 9.21 15.47
N SER A 60 4.71 7.92 15.21
CA SER A 60 4.14 7.00 16.20
C SER A 60 5.11 6.73 17.35
N MET A 61 6.41 6.55 17.04
CA MET A 61 7.45 6.37 18.07
C MET A 61 7.67 7.64 18.91
N GLU A 62 7.64 8.82 18.30
CA GLU A 62 7.76 10.10 19.03
C GLU A 62 6.58 10.33 19.96
N CYS A 63 5.37 10.04 19.50
CA CYS A 63 4.19 10.01 20.34
C CYS A 63 4.37 9.07 21.53
N TRP A 64 4.74 7.82 21.27
CA TRP A 64 4.86 6.80 22.31
C TRP A 64 5.91 7.18 23.37
N ALA A 65 7.02 7.79 22.96
CA ALA A 65 8.03 8.32 23.87
C ALA A 65 7.46 9.43 24.77
N THR A 66 6.60 10.29 24.22
CA THR A 66 5.95 11.38 24.96
C THR A 66 4.94 10.84 25.98
N GLU A 67 4.14 9.84 25.59
CA GLU A 67 3.19 9.15 26.48
C GLU A 67 3.90 8.45 27.64
N ILE A 68 4.98 7.71 27.36
CA ILE A 68 5.78 7.05 28.39
C ILE A 68 6.39 8.07 29.34
N GLY A 69 6.89 9.20 28.83
CA GLY A 69 7.41 10.29 29.66
C GLY A 69 6.35 10.80 30.65
N ALA A 70 5.14 11.11 30.15
CA ALA A 70 4.04 11.59 30.99
C ALA A 70 3.60 10.55 32.04
N LEU A 71 3.59 9.26 31.69
CA LEU A 71 3.26 8.18 32.63
C LEU A 71 4.34 7.98 33.70
N LEU A 72 5.62 8.11 33.35
CA LEU A 72 6.73 8.02 34.29
C LEU A 72 6.76 9.21 35.25
N ASP A 73 6.47 10.41 34.76
CA ASP A 73 6.32 11.62 35.59
C ASP A 73 5.15 11.46 36.58
N LEU A 74 4.04 10.84 36.15
CA LEU A 74 2.93 10.53 37.04
C LEU A 74 3.32 9.47 38.08
N ALA A 75 4.01 8.40 37.68
CA ALA A 75 4.44 7.35 38.60
C ALA A 75 5.43 7.87 39.67
N GLY A 76 6.18 8.93 39.35
CA GLY A 76 7.09 9.60 40.28
C GLY A 76 6.44 10.62 41.22
N THR A 77 5.14 10.93 41.07
CA THR A 77 4.47 11.96 41.85
C THR A 77 3.44 11.37 42.83
N GLU A 78 3.64 11.57 44.14
CA GLU A 78 2.58 11.37 45.14
C GLU A 78 1.60 12.55 45.08
N SER A 79 0.70 12.54 44.10
CA SER A 79 -0.27 13.62 43.90
C SER A 79 -1.51 13.45 44.76
N ALA A 80 -1.91 14.52 45.45
CA ALA A 80 -3.20 14.60 46.16
C ALA A 80 -4.41 14.75 45.21
N GLN A 81 -4.18 14.96 43.91
CA GLN A 81 -5.21 15.29 42.90
C GLN A 81 -5.09 14.37 41.66
N PRO A 82 -5.33 13.06 41.82
CA PRO A 82 -5.11 12.06 40.76
C PRO A 82 -5.99 12.29 39.51
N ALA A 83 -7.17 12.89 39.66
CA ALA A 83 -8.05 13.18 38.52
C ALA A 83 -7.50 14.27 37.58
N ILE A 84 -6.78 15.27 38.13
CA ILE A 84 -6.17 16.35 37.35
C ILE A 84 -4.97 15.80 36.56
N GLU A 85 -4.18 14.93 37.18
CA GLU A 85 -3.05 14.28 36.51
C GLU A 85 -3.50 13.28 35.43
N TYR A 86 -4.57 12.53 35.68
CA TYR A 86 -5.14 11.64 34.66
C TYR A 86 -5.67 12.42 33.45
N ALA A 87 -6.31 13.58 33.66
CA ALA A 87 -6.77 14.43 32.56
C ALA A 87 -5.61 14.92 31.69
N LYS A 88 -4.45 15.27 32.28
CA LYS A 88 -3.24 15.63 31.51
C LYS A 88 -2.73 14.48 30.64
N ILE A 89 -2.80 13.24 31.12
CA ILE A 89 -2.38 12.06 30.32
C ILE A 89 -3.32 11.88 29.12
N VAL A 90 -4.62 12.06 29.32
CA VAL A 90 -5.60 12.01 28.22
C VAL A 90 -5.32 13.12 27.20
N ASP A 91 -5.02 14.34 27.64
CA ASP A 91 -4.67 15.45 26.74
C ASP A 91 -3.40 15.15 25.92
N VAL A 92 -2.38 14.50 26.53
CA VAL A 92 -1.16 14.06 25.83
C VAL A 92 -1.47 13.00 24.78
N TYR A 93 -2.35 12.05 25.10
CA TYR A 93 -2.80 11.01 24.18
C TYR A 93 -3.58 11.61 22.99
N ASP A 94 -4.55 12.48 23.25
CA ASP A 94 -5.35 13.13 22.20
C ASP A 94 -4.47 13.99 21.27
N ALA A 95 -3.46 14.69 21.83
CA ALA A 95 -2.50 15.47 21.06
C ALA A 95 -1.59 14.58 20.21
N CYS A 96 -1.17 13.43 20.73
CA CYS A 96 -0.45 12.42 19.95
C CYS A 96 -1.30 11.90 18.78
N GLU A 97 -2.53 11.46 19.05
CA GLU A 97 -3.40 10.84 18.04
C GLU A 97 -3.63 11.83 16.88
N ALA A 98 -3.86 13.10 17.21
CA ALA A 98 -3.98 14.17 16.22
C ALA A 98 -2.71 14.34 15.38
N SER A 99 -1.53 14.28 16.01
CA SER A 99 -0.23 14.41 15.33
C SER A 99 0.06 13.25 14.37
N VAL A 100 -0.16 12.02 14.82
CA VAL A 100 0.03 10.81 13.98
C VAL A 100 -0.98 10.83 12.81
N THR A 101 -2.23 11.19 13.08
CA THR A 101 -3.27 11.30 12.04
C THR A 101 -2.93 12.36 10.99
N ALA A 102 -2.48 13.55 11.43
CA ALA A 102 -2.08 14.62 10.51
C ALA A 102 -0.87 14.22 9.66
N THR A 103 0.10 13.54 10.29
CA THR A 103 1.30 13.02 9.61
C THR A 103 0.93 11.96 8.57
N LEU A 104 0.06 11.02 8.91
CA LEU A 104 -0.47 10.02 7.96
C LEU A 104 -1.20 10.67 6.79
N GLN A 105 -2.06 11.65 7.04
CA GLN A 105 -2.76 12.38 5.97
C GLN A 105 -1.79 13.14 5.06
N ALA A 106 -0.76 13.78 5.64
CA ALA A 106 0.27 14.47 4.87
C ALA A 106 1.09 13.49 4.02
N ALA A 107 1.37 12.30 4.53
CA ALA A 107 2.11 11.26 3.82
C ALA A 107 1.29 10.57 2.72
N LEU A 108 -0.04 10.52 2.85
CA LEU A 108 -0.98 10.01 1.84
C LEU A 108 -1.19 10.98 0.65
N ALA A 109 -1.04 12.29 0.85
CA ALA A 109 -1.29 13.28 -0.18
C ALA A 109 -0.36 13.12 -1.42
N PRO A 110 0.97 12.93 -1.27
CA PRO A 110 1.87 12.62 -2.38
C PRO A 110 1.46 11.38 -3.17
N PHE A 111 0.99 10.34 -2.49
CA PHE A 111 0.52 9.11 -3.14
C PHE A 111 -0.71 9.38 -4.03
N GLN A 112 -1.68 10.15 -3.52
CA GLN A 112 -2.88 10.53 -4.29
C GLN A 112 -2.53 11.41 -5.49
N GLU A 113 -1.57 12.32 -5.33
CA GLU A 113 -1.09 13.17 -6.42
C GLU A 113 -0.31 12.35 -7.47
N ALA A 114 0.55 11.43 -7.04
CA ALA A 114 1.29 10.53 -7.92
C ALA A 114 0.36 9.61 -8.72
N GLU A 115 -0.71 9.09 -8.09
CA GLU A 115 -1.74 8.29 -8.76
C GLU A 115 -2.43 9.11 -9.86
N ALA A 116 -2.86 10.34 -9.55
CA ALA A 116 -3.51 11.23 -10.50
C ALA A 116 -2.59 11.59 -11.68
N GLN A 117 -1.31 11.89 -11.39
CA GLN A 117 -0.30 12.16 -12.42
C GLN A 117 -0.01 10.93 -13.28
N CYS A 118 -0.04 9.73 -12.71
CA CYS A 118 0.15 8.52 -13.48
C CYS A 118 -0.97 8.31 -14.50
N ILE A 119 -2.22 8.50 -14.07
CA ILE A 119 -3.40 8.39 -14.95
C ILE A 119 -3.31 9.41 -16.09
N LEU A 120 -2.87 10.64 -15.79
CA LEU A 120 -2.68 11.69 -16.79
C LEU A 120 -1.56 11.36 -17.79
N ASN A 121 -0.42 10.86 -17.30
CA ASN A 121 0.78 10.66 -18.12
C ASN A 121 0.71 9.38 -18.97
N CYS A 122 0.19 8.29 -18.40
CA CYS A 122 0.07 7.02 -19.14
C CYS A 122 -1.19 6.97 -19.99
N GLY A 123 -2.21 7.78 -19.69
CA GLY A 123 -3.47 7.78 -20.41
C GLY A 123 -4.20 6.43 -20.33
N THR A 124 -5.12 6.21 -21.26
CA THR A 124 -5.92 4.98 -21.29
C THR A 124 -5.20 3.85 -22.01
N LYS A 125 -5.45 2.62 -21.54
CA LYS A 125 -4.90 1.41 -22.16
C LYS A 125 -5.27 1.35 -23.66
N PRO A 126 -4.29 1.23 -24.57
CA PRO A 126 -4.57 1.02 -25.99
C PRO A 126 -5.32 -0.30 -26.21
N THR A 127 -6.26 -0.31 -27.14
CA THR A 127 -7.10 -1.48 -27.44
C THR A 127 -6.34 -2.66 -28.05
N SER A 128 -5.13 -2.44 -28.56
CA SER A 128 -4.29 -3.46 -29.22
C SER A 128 -2.87 -2.98 -29.46
#